data_AF-A0A382NJM8-F1
#
_entry.id   AF-A0A382NJM8-F1
#
_cell.length_a   1.000
_cell.length_b   1.000
_cell.length_c   1.000
_cell.angle_alpha   90.00
_cell.angle_beta   90.00
_cell.angle_gamma   90.00
#
_symmetry.space_group_name_H-M   'P 1'
#
loop_
_entity.id
_entity.type
_entity.pdbx_description
1 polymer ?
#
loop_
_entity_poly.entity_id
_entity_poly.type
_entity_poly.pdbx_seq_one_letter_code
_entity_poly.pdbx_strand_id
1 'polypeptide(L)'
;MYLVITRSYPPEVGGMQNLMWGLTNSLSKHFMIKVFADFQEQHQKYDEEVSFTIKRVGGIKLLRKYRKAYLVNEFIKNNKNIKGIIADHWKSLESIKTNKKKICLIHSKEINHNKGTFLNKRILKVLNNVDNIVSNSKYTKDLAISCGVNSGKITVINPGVDTINKLDKKILDEAENLLINKKPRLITVSRFDKRKNHEKIILAL
;
A
#
# COMPACT_ATOMS: atom_id res chain seq x y z
N MET A 1 8.70 -14.77 11.75
CA MET A 1 7.91 -13.52 11.74
C MET A 1 8.24 -12.71 10.51
N TYR A 2 7.25 -12.01 9.93
CA TYR A 2 7.48 -10.95 8.95
C TYR A 2 7.08 -9.60 9.53
N LEU A 3 7.84 -8.57 9.18
CA LEU A 3 7.50 -7.18 9.50
C LEU A 3 6.84 -6.53 8.29
N VAL A 4 5.72 -5.85 8.51
CA VAL A 4 5.09 -5.02 7.48
C VAL A 4 5.25 -3.56 7.88
N ILE A 5 5.97 -2.78 7.08
CA ILE A 5 6.22 -1.36 7.32
C ILE A 5 5.42 -0.57 6.29
N THR A 6 4.37 0.09 6.75
CA THR A 6 3.41 0.76 5.86
C THR A 6 3.21 2.21 6.24
N ARG A 7 2.97 3.07 5.24
CA ARG A 7 2.53 4.46 5.42
C ARG A 7 1.03 4.61 5.18
N SER A 8 0.42 3.63 4.51
CA SER A 8 -1.00 3.60 4.17
C SER A 8 -1.65 2.39 4.80
N TYR A 9 -2.42 2.62 5.85
CA TYR A 9 -3.15 1.57 6.56
C TYR A 9 -4.49 2.12 7.07
N PRO A 10 -5.54 1.29 7.21
CA PRO A 10 -6.81 1.71 7.81
C PRO A 10 -6.61 2.38 9.17
N PRO A 11 -7.49 3.31 9.60
CA PRO A 11 -8.85 3.57 9.12
C PRO A 11 -8.96 4.54 7.93
N GLU A 12 -7.86 5.12 7.45
CA GLU A 12 -7.90 5.96 6.26
C GLU A 12 -8.40 5.14 5.05
N VAL A 13 -9.26 5.73 4.21
CA VAL A 13 -9.87 5.03 3.08
C VAL A 13 -9.07 5.30 1.80
N GLY A 14 -8.69 4.22 1.13
CA GLY A 14 -8.03 4.31 -0.17
C GLY A 14 -7.51 2.96 -0.66
N GLY A 15 -7.16 2.90 -1.94
CA GLY A 15 -6.70 1.65 -2.57
C GLY A 15 -5.44 1.09 -1.92
N MET A 16 -4.54 1.95 -1.42
CA MET A 16 -3.33 1.52 -0.72
C MET A 16 -3.62 0.94 0.66
N GLN A 17 -4.53 1.56 1.40
CA GLN A 17 -4.96 1.11 2.71
C GLN A 17 -5.66 -0.25 2.60
N ASN A 18 -6.56 -0.41 1.62
CA ASN A 18 -7.24 -1.67 1.35
C ASN A 18 -6.24 -2.76 0.93
N LEU A 19 -5.29 -2.44 0.03
CA LEU A 19 -4.26 -3.38 -0.41
C LEU A 19 -3.42 -3.86 0.79
N MET A 20 -2.89 -2.93 1.59
CA MET A 20 -2.02 -3.30 2.70
C MET A 20 -2.77 -4.04 3.80
N TRP A 21 -4.04 -3.70 4.04
CA TRP A 21 -4.92 -4.42 4.98
C TRP A 21 -5.26 -5.83 4.52
N GLY A 22 -5.68 -6.00 3.28
CA GLY A 22 -5.99 -7.32 2.72
C GLY A 22 -4.75 -8.20 2.65
N LEU A 23 -3.59 -7.61 2.29
CA LEU A 23 -2.31 -8.31 2.26
C LEU A 23 -1.88 -8.78 3.65
N THR A 24 -1.94 -7.93 4.68
CA THR A 24 -1.54 -8.31 6.05
C THR A 24 -2.45 -9.39 6.62
N ASN A 25 -3.77 -9.28 6.42
CA ASN A 25 -4.74 -10.29 6.84
C ASN A 25 -4.57 -11.63 6.12
N SER A 26 -4.21 -11.60 4.83
CA SER A 26 -3.96 -12.83 4.08
C SER A 26 -2.65 -13.49 4.53
N LEU A 27 -1.60 -12.69 4.75
CA LEU A 27 -0.30 -13.19 5.22
C LEU A 27 -0.36 -13.71 6.66
N SER A 28 -1.20 -13.15 7.53
CA SER A 28 -1.32 -13.56 8.93
C SER A 28 -1.87 -14.98 9.08
N LYS A 29 -2.61 -15.49 8.09
CA LYS A 29 -3.07 -16.89 8.03
C LYS A 29 -1.93 -17.90 7.89
N HIS A 30 -0.77 -17.46 7.40
CA HIS A 30 0.38 -18.34 7.11
C HIS A 30 1.61 -18.00 7.95
N PHE A 31 1.73 -16.77 8.42
CA PHE A 31 2.93 -16.29 9.11
C PHE A 31 2.58 -15.40 10.30
N MET A 32 3.42 -15.43 11.33
CA MET A 32 3.37 -14.40 12.38
C MET A 32 3.77 -13.04 11.81
N ILE A 33 2.85 -12.06 11.89
CA ILE A 33 3.00 -10.70 11.36
C ILE A 33 3.12 -9.68 12.49
N LYS A 34 3.98 -8.68 12.30
CA LYS A 34 3.96 -7.44 13.06
C LYS A 34 3.94 -6.25 12.11
N VAL A 35 2.97 -5.36 12.26
CA VAL A 35 2.81 -4.18 11.42
C VAL A 35 3.34 -2.94 12.13
N PHE A 36 4.08 -2.10 11.42
CA PHE A 36 4.44 -0.75 11.82
C PHE A 36 3.76 0.23 10.86
N ALA A 37 2.71 0.90 11.33
CA ALA A 37 1.90 1.81 10.54
C ALA A 37 1.94 3.23 11.11
N ASP A 38 1.67 4.22 10.26
CA ASP A 38 1.48 5.59 10.74
C ASP A 38 0.18 5.68 11.57
N PHE A 39 0.20 6.49 12.63
CA PHE A 39 -0.99 6.72 13.46
C PHE A 39 -2.05 7.50 12.68
N GLN A 40 -3.30 7.10 12.91
CA GLN A 40 -4.51 7.74 12.45
C GLN A 40 -5.55 7.64 13.59
N GLU A 41 -6.43 8.62 13.72
CA GLU A 41 -7.50 8.56 14.71
C GLU A 41 -8.44 7.39 14.44
N GLN A 42 -9.06 6.84 15.48
CA GLN A 42 -9.98 5.68 15.41
C GLN A 42 -9.33 4.36 14.94
N HIS A 43 -8.00 4.27 14.93
CA HIS A 43 -7.29 3.06 14.51
C HIS A 43 -7.65 1.81 15.34
N GLN A 44 -8.05 1.98 16.61
CA GLN A 44 -8.40 0.88 17.52
C GLN A 44 -9.50 -0.02 16.96
N LYS A 45 -10.51 0.57 16.30
CA LYS A 45 -11.61 -0.18 15.65
C LYS A 45 -11.10 -1.24 14.67
N TYR A 46 -9.97 -0.99 14.02
CA TYR A 46 -9.35 -1.94 13.10
C TYR A 46 -8.31 -2.81 13.83
N ASP A 47 -7.51 -2.20 14.72
CA ASP A 47 -6.38 -2.89 15.35
C ASP A 47 -6.83 -4.01 16.31
N GLU A 48 -8.03 -3.92 16.88
CA GLU A 48 -8.60 -4.91 17.80
C GLU A 48 -9.23 -6.12 17.07
N GLU A 49 -9.55 -5.98 15.78
CA GLU A 49 -10.20 -7.03 14.98
C GLU A 49 -9.22 -8.05 14.39
N VAL A 50 -7.90 -7.82 14.52
CA VAL A 50 -6.88 -8.63 13.83
C VAL A 50 -6.14 -9.60 14.75
N SER A 51 -5.70 -10.71 14.17
CA SER A 51 -4.90 -11.75 14.86
C SER A 51 -3.40 -11.41 15.01
N PHE A 52 -2.98 -10.21 14.61
CA PHE A 52 -1.57 -9.81 14.57
C PHE A 52 -1.35 -8.44 15.22
N THR A 53 -0.12 -8.18 15.67
CA THR A 53 0.17 -6.93 16.38
C THR A 53 0.42 -5.78 15.42
N ILE A 54 -0.24 -4.65 15.66
CA ILE A 54 -0.02 -3.39 14.94
C ILE A 54 0.59 -2.37 15.92
N LYS A 55 1.73 -1.78 15.53
CA LYS A 55 2.33 -0.63 16.22
C LYS A 55 2.06 0.64 15.41
N ARG A 56 1.16 1.48 15.93
CA ARG A 56 0.89 2.82 15.39
C ARG A 56 1.96 3.81 15.84
N VAL A 57 2.54 4.55 14.90
CA VAL A 57 3.57 5.56 15.16
C VAL A 57 2.98 6.96 14.96
N GLY A 58 2.75 7.65 16.08
CA GLY A 58 2.20 9.00 16.12
C GLY A 58 3.24 10.12 16.16
N GLY A 59 2.78 11.31 16.56
CA GLY A 59 3.58 12.54 16.63
C GLY A 59 3.68 13.30 15.31
N ILE A 60 4.53 14.33 15.33
CA ILE A 60 4.75 15.28 14.22
C ILE A 60 5.07 14.53 12.92
N LYS A 61 4.29 14.82 11.87
CA LYS A 61 4.34 14.12 10.57
C LYS A 61 5.76 14.05 9.98
N LEU A 62 6.54 15.12 10.10
CA LEU A 62 7.90 15.19 9.55
C LEU A 62 8.89 14.25 10.26
N LEU A 63 8.74 14.08 11.59
CA LEU A 63 9.60 13.23 12.43
C LEU A 63 9.14 11.77 12.46
N ARG A 64 7.87 11.53 12.15
CA ARG A 64 7.23 10.20 12.19
C ARG A 64 8.01 9.14 11.41
N LYS A 65 8.53 9.49 10.22
CA LYS A 65 9.33 8.57 9.39
C LYS A 65 10.59 8.08 10.10
N TYR A 66 11.29 8.97 10.83
CA TYR A 66 12.52 8.63 11.55
C TYR A 66 12.20 7.83 12.81
N ARG A 67 11.15 8.22 13.55
CA ARG A 67 10.66 7.48 14.73
C ARG A 67 10.25 6.06 14.36
N LYS A 68 9.51 5.88 13.27
CA LYS A 68 9.11 4.55 12.79
C LYS A 68 10.32 3.72 12.41
N ALA A 69 11.28 4.28 11.67
CA ALA A 69 12.51 3.57 11.32
C ALA A 69 13.33 3.17 12.56
N TYR A 70 13.44 4.05 13.57
CA TYR A 70 14.09 3.74 14.83
C TYR A 70 13.42 2.57 15.54
N LEU A 71 12.10 2.62 15.74
CA LEU A 71 11.34 1.55 16.38
C LEU A 71 11.46 0.21 15.64
N VAL A 72 11.45 0.24 14.31
CA VAL A 72 11.64 -0.97 13.49
C VAL A 72 13.06 -1.52 13.67
N ASN A 73 14.10 -0.67 13.61
CA ASN A 73 15.49 -1.12 13.77
C ASN A 73 15.75 -1.69 15.16
N GLU A 74 15.23 -1.06 16.22
CA GLU A 74 15.31 -1.59 17.58
C GLU A 74 14.58 -2.93 17.71
N PHE A 75 13.40 -3.04 17.10
CA PHE A 75 12.68 -4.30 17.06
C PHE A 75 13.48 -5.39 16.33
N ILE A 76 14.10 -5.06 15.19
CA ILE A 76 14.96 -6.00 14.45
C ILE A 76 16.16 -6.46 15.29
N LYS A 77 16.82 -5.52 15.98
CA LYS A 77 17.99 -5.80 16.83
C LYS A 77 17.63 -6.76 17.97
N ASN A 78 16.46 -6.58 18.58
CA ASN A 78 16.03 -7.35 19.74
C ASN A 78 15.30 -8.66 19.39
N ASN A 79 15.02 -8.94 18.11
CA ASN A 79 14.25 -10.12 17.69
C ASN A 79 14.97 -10.91 16.59
N LYS A 80 15.52 -12.09 16.95
CA LYS A 80 16.27 -12.94 16.00
C LYS A 80 15.39 -13.64 14.95
N ASN A 81 14.11 -13.91 15.28
CA ASN A 81 13.16 -14.71 14.49
C ASN A 81 12.45 -13.96 13.34
N ILE A 82 12.99 -12.82 12.92
CA ILE A 82 12.50 -12.08 11.74
C ILE A 82 13.04 -12.77 10.48
N LYS A 83 12.12 -13.19 9.60
CA LYS A 83 12.41 -13.82 8.30
C LYS A 83 12.58 -12.77 7.20
N GLY A 84 11.73 -11.74 7.21
CA GLY A 84 11.80 -10.66 6.24
C GLY A 84 10.93 -9.46 6.57
N ILE A 85 11.02 -8.46 5.70
CA ILE A 85 10.37 -7.16 5.81
C ILE A 85 9.65 -6.88 4.50
N ILE A 86 8.39 -6.45 4.61
CA ILE A 86 7.55 -6.06 3.49
C ILE A 86 7.22 -4.58 3.68
N ALA A 87 7.39 -3.77 2.64
CA ALA A 87 7.05 -2.35 2.68
C ALA A 87 6.24 -1.92 1.47
N ASP A 88 5.30 -1.00 1.69
CA ASP A 88 4.44 -0.40 0.66
C ASP A 88 5.10 0.73 -0.14
N HIS A 89 6.29 1.17 0.30
CA HIS A 89 6.97 2.34 -0.25
C HIS A 89 8.47 2.30 0.03
N TRP A 90 9.28 2.58 -0.99
CA TRP A 90 10.75 2.63 -0.89
C TRP A 90 11.29 3.54 0.25
N LYS A 91 10.61 4.65 0.54
CA LYS A 91 11.03 5.57 1.63
C LYS A 91 10.98 4.90 3.00
N SER A 92 10.08 3.93 3.20
CA SER A 92 9.99 3.17 4.45
C SER A 92 11.21 2.27 4.65
N LEU A 93 11.89 1.84 3.58
CA LEU A 93 13.06 0.97 3.62
C LEU A 93 14.39 1.74 3.68
N GLU A 94 14.41 3.01 3.28
CA GLU A 94 15.62 3.82 3.19
C GLU A 94 16.42 3.89 4.50
N SER A 95 15.72 3.88 5.64
CA SER A 95 16.32 3.97 6.98
C SER A 95 16.34 2.64 7.75
N ILE A 96 16.01 1.53 7.11
CA ILE A 96 15.96 0.20 7.75
C ILE A 96 17.29 -0.51 7.56
N LYS A 97 18.00 -0.76 8.67
CA LYS A 97 19.36 -1.30 8.69
C LYS A 97 19.31 -2.78 9.06
N THR A 98 19.27 -3.64 8.04
CA THR A 98 19.19 -5.09 8.27
C THR A 98 19.65 -5.89 7.06
N ASN A 99 20.13 -7.10 7.33
CA ASN A 99 20.42 -8.13 6.33
C ASN A 99 19.22 -9.08 6.08
N LYS A 100 18.10 -8.91 6.80
CA LYS A 100 16.89 -9.70 6.58
C LYS A 100 16.32 -9.41 5.18
N LYS A 101 15.63 -10.41 4.62
CA LYS A 101 15.04 -10.31 3.28
C LYS A 101 14.05 -9.14 3.21
N LYS A 102 14.13 -8.33 2.17
CA LYS A 102 13.26 -7.15 1.95
C LYS A 102 12.45 -7.30 0.68
N ILE A 103 11.15 -7.06 0.80
CA ILE A 103 10.20 -6.96 -0.31
C ILE A 103 9.63 -5.54 -0.33
N CYS A 104 9.69 -4.87 -1.47
CA CYS A 104 9.10 -3.54 -1.64
C CYS A 104 7.98 -3.60 -2.67
N LEU A 105 6.78 -3.17 -2.30
CA LEU A 105 5.70 -2.90 -3.23
C LEU A 105 5.90 -1.52 -3.86
N ILE A 106 5.53 -1.38 -5.14
CA ILE A 106 5.61 -0.12 -5.90
C ILE A 106 4.29 0.18 -6.64
N HIS A 107 3.96 1.45 -6.74
CA HIS A 107 2.67 2.06 -7.12
C HIS A 107 2.82 3.28 -8.06
N SER A 108 3.66 3.18 -9.09
CA SER A 108 3.85 4.14 -10.19
C SER A 108 4.21 5.59 -9.80
N LYS A 109 3.35 6.32 -9.09
CA LYS A 109 3.51 7.75 -8.80
C LYS A 109 4.79 8.04 -8.00
N GLU A 110 5.14 7.18 -7.05
CA GLU A 110 6.30 7.35 -6.17
C GLU A 110 7.64 6.91 -6.79
N ILE A 111 7.60 6.26 -7.95
CA ILE A 111 8.78 5.89 -8.75
C ILE A 111 8.95 6.77 -9.99
N ASN A 112 7.90 7.47 -10.43
CA ASN A 112 7.90 8.30 -11.64
C ASN A 112 8.73 9.58 -11.47
N HIS A 113 10.04 9.44 -11.60
CA HIS A 113 11.01 10.52 -11.54
C HIS A 113 12.01 10.39 -12.69
N ASN A 114 12.36 11.52 -13.31
CA ASN A 114 13.34 11.57 -14.38
C ASN A 114 14.68 10.94 -13.93
N LYS A 115 15.30 10.17 -14.81
CA LYS A 115 16.60 9.54 -14.56
C LYS A 115 17.64 10.60 -14.16
N GLY A 116 18.52 10.24 -13.23
CA GLY A 116 19.61 11.11 -12.79
C GLY A 116 19.22 12.19 -11.76
N THR A 117 17.93 12.45 -11.55
CA THR A 117 17.47 13.33 -10.47
C THR A 117 17.86 12.76 -9.10
N PHE A 118 17.96 13.63 -8.09
CA PHE A 118 18.29 13.21 -6.71
C PHE A 118 17.29 12.16 -6.18
N LEU A 119 15.99 12.33 -6.44
CA LEU A 119 14.97 11.36 -6.04
C LEU A 119 15.12 10.03 -6.77
N ASN A 120 15.39 10.04 -8.08
CA ASN A 120 15.65 8.82 -8.84
C ASN A 120 16.87 8.07 -8.27
N LYS A 121 17.99 8.74 -8.01
CA LYS A 121 19.18 8.13 -7.41
C LYS A 121 18.88 7.46 -6.07
N ARG A 122 18.06 8.08 -5.22
CA ARG A 122 17.63 7.51 -3.94
C ARG A 122 16.73 6.28 -4.10
N ILE A 123 15.79 6.34 -5.04
CA ILE A 123 14.93 5.20 -5.38
C ILE A 123 15.76 4.01 -5.81
N LEU A 124 16.71 4.23 -6.73
CA LEU A 124 17.60 3.17 -7.21
C LEU A 124 18.46 2.59 -6.08
N LYS A 125 19.01 3.43 -5.21
CA LYS A 125 19.77 2.99 -4.03
C LYS A 125 18.95 2.08 -3.12
N VAL A 126 17.65 2.30 -2.98
CA VAL A 126 16.79 1.44 -2.16
C VAL A 126 16.33 0.21 -2.93
N LEU A 127 15.67 0.40 -4.07
CA LEU A 127 15.02 -0.68 -4.82
C LEU A 127 16.03 -1.69 -5.38
N ASN A 128 17.19 -1.25 -5.85
CA ASN A 128 18.21 -2.21 -6.31
C ASN A 128 18.89 -2.97 -5.16
N ASN A 129 18.64 -2.59 -3.89
CA ASN A 129 19.17 -3.25 -2.68
C ASN A 129 18.10 -4.01 -1.87
N VAL A 130 16.89 -4.19 -2.40
CA VAL A 130 15.92 -5.15 -1.85
C VAL A 130 16.05 -6.51 -2.55
N ASP A 131 15.47 -7.55 -1.97
CA ASP A 131 15.51 -8.90 -2.54
C ASP A 131 14.48 -9.06 -3.64
N ASN A 132 13.27 -8.55 -3.43
CA ASN A 132 12.20 -8.57 -4.43
C ASN A 132 11.42 -7.26 -4.44
N ILE A 133 10.92 -6.90 -5.62
CA ILE A 133 10.07 -5.76 -5.87
C ILE A 133 8.76 -6.29 -6.44
N VAL A 134 7.64 -5.89 -5.84
CA VAL A 134 6.31 -6.28 -6.30
C VAL A 134 5.65 -5.07 -6.97
N SER A 135 5.44 -5.16 -8.27
CA SER A 135 4.70 -4.15 -9.03
C SER A 135 3.25 -4.56 -9.18
N ASN A 136 2.32 -3.63 -8.95
CA ASN A 136 0.88 -3.88 -9.06
C ASN A 136 0.37 -4.07 -10.50
N SER A 137 1.20 -3.83 -11.52
CA SER A 137 0.83 -4.01 -12.94
C SER A 137 2.07 -4.11 -13.82
N LYS A 138 1.90 -4.58 -15.05
CA LYS A 138 2.93 -4.57 -16.10
C LYS A 138 3.39 -3.14 -16.42
N TYR A 139 2.47 -2.19 -16.52
CA TYR A 139 2.79 -0.76 -16.69
C TYR A 139 3.75 -0.25 -15.60
N THR A 140 3.46 -0.56 -14.34
CA THR A 140 4.29 -0.13 -13.21
C THR A 140 5.69 -0.77 -13.25
N LYS A 141 5.77 -2.05 -13.64
CA LYS A 141 7.05 -2.74 -13.87
C LYS A 141 7.86 -2.04 -14.96
N ASP A 142 7.23 -1.74 -16.09
CA ASP A 142 7.92 -1.13 -17.22
C ASP A 142 8.36 0.30 -16.90
N LEU A 143 7.56 1.06 -16.15
CA LEU A 143 7.94 2.36 -15.61
C LEU A 143 9.13 2.28 -14.64
N ALA A 144 9.17 1.27 -13.76
CA ALA A 144 10.30 1.08 -12.85
C ALA A 144 11.59 0.76 -13.62
N ILE A 145 11.50 -0.10 -14.64
CA ILE A 145 12.63 -0.42 -15.53
C ILE A 145 13.07 0.83 -16.30
N SER A 146 12.13 1.61 -16.83
CA SER A 146 12.42 2.86 -17.51
C SER A 146 13.00 3.91 -16.56
N CYS A 147 12.86 3.79 -15.25
CA CYS A 147 13.54 4.63 -14.26
C CYS A 147 14.90 4.09 -13.81
N GLY A 148 15.32 2.89 -14.26
CA GLY A 148 16.62 2.28 -13.97
C GLY A 148 16.62 1.20 -12.87
N VAL A 149 15.44 0.75 -12.43
CA VAL A 149 15.32 -0.35 -11.47
C VAL A 149 15.69 -1.67 -12.16
N ASN A 150 16.43 -2.53 -11.46
CA ASN A 150 16.84 -3.84 -11.99
C ASN A 150 15.60 -4.72 -12.27
N SER A 151 15.38 -5.05 -13.54
CA SER A 151 14.24 -5.84 -14.02
C SER A 151 14.15 -7.24 -13.40
N GLY A 152 15.31 -7.86 -13.11
CA GLY A 152 15.40 -9.19 -12.51
C GLY A 152 14.90 -9.25 -11.06
N LYS A 153 14.65 -8.10 -10.43
CA LYS A 153 14.08 -8.01 -9.09
C LYS A 153 12.57 -7.79 -9.07
N ILE A 154 11.95 -7.54 -10.24
CA ILE A 154 10.55 -7.08 -10.31
C ILE A 154 9.61 -8.21 -10.73
N THR A 155 8.72 -8.57 -9.81
CA THR A 155 7.60 -9.49 -10.04
C THR A 155 6.30 -8.70 -10.14
N VAL A 156 5.49 -9.02 -11.14
CA VAL A 156 4.14 -8.43 -11.28
C VAL A 156 3.17 -9.26 -10.45
N ILE A 157 2.49 -8.63 -9.50
CA ILE A 157 1.37 -9.22 -8.76
C ILE A 157 0.25 -8.19 -8.77
N ASN A 158 -0.83 -8.49 -9.49
CA ASN A 158 -2.00 -7.63 -9.53
C ASN A 158 -2.70 -7.61 -8.15
N PRO A 159 -3.22 -6.44 -7.70
CA PRO A 159 -4.02 -6.38 -6.49
C PRO A 159 -5.21 -7.33 -6.56
N GLY A 160 -5.44 -8.08 -5.48
CA GLY A 160 -6.66 -8.88 -5.32
C GLY A 160 -7.88 -7.99 -5.07
N VAL A 161 -9.06 -8.59 -5.21
CA VAL A 161 -10.34 -8.03 -4.78
C VAL A 161 -11.02 -9.05 -3.87
N ASP A 162 -11.77 -8.56 -2.89
CA ASP A 162 -12.55 -9.44 -2.04
C ASP A 162 -13.68 -10.09 -2.86
N THR A 163 -14.10 -11.29 -2.44
CA THR A 163 -15.28 -11.92 -3.02
C THR A 163 -16.52 -11.08 -2.73
N ILE A 164 -17.44 -11.02 -3.70
CA ILE A 164 -18.68 -10.26 -3.56
C ILE A 164 -19.50 -10.86 -2.42
N ASN A 165 -19.74 -10.06 -1.38
CA ASN A 165 -20.68 -10.43 -0.33
C ASN A 165 -22.11 -10.28 -0.85
N LYS A 166 -23.02 -11.14 -0.38
CA LYS A 166 -24.45 -10.99 -0.67
C LYS A 166 -24.92 -9.65 -0.09
N LEU A 167 -25.36 -8.74 -0.96
CA LEU A 167 -25.89 -7.45 -0.55
C LEU A 167 -27.29 -7.63 0.06
N ASP A 168 -27.62 -6.80 1.05
CA ASP A 168 -28.96 -6.73 1.61
C ASP A 168 -29.95 -6.30 0.51
N LYS A 169 -31.08 -7.01 0.40
CA LYS A 169 -32.14 -6.69 -0.55
C LYS A 169 -32.64 -5.25 -0.38
N LYS A 170 -32.69 -4.75 0.87
CA LYS A 170 -33.10 -3.36 1.14
C LYS A 170 -32.19 -2.34 0.44
N ILE A 171 -30.87 -2.56 0.46
CA ILE A 171 -29.90 -1.68 -0.21
C ILE A 171 -30.08 -1.72 -1.73
N LEU A 172 -30.36 -2.90 -2.29
CA LEU A 172 -30.63 -3.06 -3.71
C LEU A 172 -31.91 -2.34 -4.13
N ASP A 173 -32.98 -2.46 -3.33
CA ASP A 173 -34.26 -1.79 -3.57
C ASP A 173 -34.11 -0.26 -3.48
N GLU A 174 -33.33 0.24 -2.51
CA GLU A 174 -32.99 1.67 -2.39
C GLU A 174 -32.21 2.19 -3.60
N ALA A 175 -31.20 1.45 -4.06
CA ALA A 175 -30.41 1.80 -5.23
C ALA A 175 -31.25 1.80 -6.53
N GLU A 176 -32.16 0.83 -6.68
CA GLU A 176 -33.04 0.74 -7.83
C GLU A 176 -34.05 1.89 -7.84
N ASN A 177 -34.66 2.22 -6.70
CA ASN A 177 -35.55 3.36 -6.57
C ASN A 177 -34.87 4.69 -6.93
N LEU A 178 -33.60 4.87 -6.54
CA LEU A 178 -32.82 6.08 -6.88
C LEU A 178 -32.56 6.21 -8.39
N LEU A 179 -32.53 5.10 -9.12
CA LEU A 179 -32.16 5.05 -10.54
C LEU A 179 -33.32 4.67 -11.47
N ILE A 180 -34.53 4.49 -10.94
CA ILE A 180 -35.67 3.83 -11.62
C ILE A 180 -35.97 4.42 -13.01
N ASN A 181 -35.92 5.75 -13.14
CA ASN A 181 -36.18 6.49 -14.39
C ASN A 181 -34.91 7.06 -15.05
N LYS A 182 -33.72 6.58 -14.68
CA LYS A 182 -32.44 7.03 -15.25
C LYS A 182 -31.93 5.96 -16.23
N LYS A 183 -32.03 6.21 -17.54
CA LYS A 183 -31.54 5.30 -18.60
C LYS A 183 -30.93 6.08 -19.76
N PRO A 184 -29.72 5.70 -20.26
CA PRO A 184 -28.81 4.68 -19.72
C PRO A 184 -28.19 5.09 -18.36
N ARG A 185 -27.73 4.11 -17.57
CA ARG A 185 -27.07 4.36 -16.26
C ARG A 185 -25.56 4.28 -16.42
N LEU A 186 -24.86 5.41 -16.29
CA LEU A 186 -23.40 5.46 -16.21
C LEU A 186 -22.99 5.75 -14.76
N ILE A 187 -22.28 4.82 -14.12
CA ILE A 187 -21.83 4.96 -12.73
C ILE A 187 -20.30 5.07 -12.69
N THR A 188 -19.80 6.16 -12.11
CA THR A 188 -18.37 6.39 -11.91
C THR A 188 -18.03 6.39 -10.42
N VAL A 189 -17.21 5.44 -9.98
CA VAL A 189 -16.72 5.37 -8.59
C VAL A 189 -15.22 5.68 -8.56
N SER A 190 -14.87 6.91 -8.22
CA SER A 190 -13.47 7.29 -8.01
C SER A 190 -13.34 8.58 -7.22
N ARG A 191 -12.14 8.87 -6.71
CA ARG A 191 -11.85 10.16 -6.05
C ARG A 191 -12.06 11.32 -7.03
N PHE A 192 -12.56 12.44 -6.52
CA PHE A 192 -12.66 13.68 -7.29
C PHE A 192 -11.29 14.35 -7.41
N ASP A 193 -10.47 13.88 -8.35
CA ASP A 193 -9.14 14.43 -8.64
C ASP A 193 -8.88 14.56 -10.15
N LYS A 194 -8.02 15.51 -10.55
CA LYS A 194 -7.74 15.83 -11.97
C LYS A 194 -7.35 14.62 -12.80
N ARG A 195 -6.65 13.64 -12.22
CA ARG A 195 -6.21 12.43 -12.93
C ARG A 195 -7.37 11.47 -13.19
N LYS A 196 -8.43 11.50 -12.37
CA LYS A 196 -9.66 10.71 -12.61
C LYS A 196 -10.54 11.28 -13.71
N ASN A 197 -10.33 12.55 -14.07
CA ASN A 197 -10.87 13.17 -15.28
C ASN A 197 -12.40 13.05 -15.41
N HIS A 198 -13.10 13.35 -14.31
CA HIS A 198 -14.56 13.41 -14.27
C HIS A 198 -15.12 14.39 -15.29
N GLU A 199 -14.38 15.46 -15.62
CA GLU A 199 -14.69 16.42 -16.68
C GLU A 199 -14.96 15.73 -18.02
N LYS A 200 -14.06 14.85 -18.49
CA LYS A 200 -14.28 14.12 -19.75
C LYS A 200 -15.47 13.18 -19.73
N ILE A 201 -15.78 12.61 -18.56
CA ILE A 201 -16.96 11.75 -18.41
C ILE A 201 -18.22 12.59 -18.57
N ILE A 202 -18.26 13.76 -17.93
CA ILE A 202 -19.40 14.70 -17.99
C ILE A 202 -19.56 15.28 -19.39
N LEU A 203 -18.46 15.64 -20.08
CA LEU A 203 -18.50 16.14 -21.45
C LEU A 203 -18.99 15.11 -22.48
N ALA A 204 -19.00 13.83 -22.13
CA ALA A 204 -19.47 12.75 -22.98
C ALA A 204 -20.95 12.37 -22.75
N LEU A 205 -21.63 13.03 -21.80
CA LEU A 205 -23.07 12.91 -21.53
C LEU A 205 -23.85 13.97 -22.29
#